data_AF-A0A969T6A2-F1
#
_entry.id   AF-A0A969T6A2-F1
#
_cell.length_a   1.000
_cell.length_b   1.000
_cell.length_c   1.000
_cell.angle_alpha   90.00
_cell.angle_beta   90.00
_cell.angle_gamma   90.00
#
_symmetry.space_group_name_H-M   'P 1'
#
loop_
_entity.id
_entity.type
_entity.pdbx_description
1 polymer ?
#
loop_
_entity_poly.entity_id
_entity_poly.type
_entity_poly.pdbx_seq_one_letter_code
_entity_poly.pdbx_strand_id
1 'polypeptide(L)'
;MDEIVKHSDVYRIMIALVAFVLLFLTIYIVSRYIFKRLKKHVAKTPGKLDDFILELFRIPALWLVFWLLFKVFSIVSLDKFSFSGAITHVNDIFLIITVAWILSKFIKAGTYYLQNKLDINQKDNLNARKSLTQIKVFQG
;
A
#
# COMPACT_ATOMS: atom_id res chain seq x y z
N MET A 1 21.05 33.93 -24.20
CA MET A 1 20.85 33.65 -22.76
C MET A 1 19.78 32.58 -22.54
N ASP A 2 18.66 32.63 -23.28
CA ASP A 2 17.55 31.68 -23.15
C ASP A 2 17.87 30.22 -23.49
N GLU A 3 18.75 29.95 -24.46
CA GLU A 3 19.15 28.57 -24.79
C GLU A 3 19.96 27.88 -23.68
N ILE A 4 20.80 28.63 -22.96
CA ILE A 4 21.61 28.08 -21.85
C ILE A 4 20.72 27.74 -20.65
N VAL A 5 19.73 28.59 -20.35
CA VAL A 5 18.74 28.32 -19.30
C VAL A 5 17.89 27.10 -19.66
N LYS A 6 17.43 27.00 -20.92
CA LYS A 6 16.63 25.87 -21.40
C LYS A 6 17.38 24.53 -21.32
N HIS A 7 18.67 24.51 -21.66
CA HIS A 7 19.48 23.31 -21.51
C HIS A 7 19.63 22.89 -20.04
N SER A 8 19.83 23.84 -19.13
CA SER A 8 19.98 23.54 -17.70
C SER A 8 18.71 22.89 -17.08
N ASP A 9 17.52 23.32 -17.50
CA ASP A 9 16.26 22.73 -17.02
C ASP A 9 16.05 21.32 -17.60
N VAL A 10 16.46 21.06 -18.84
CA VAL A 10 16.38 19.71 -19.44
C VAL A 10 17.27 18.71 -18.70
N TYR A 11 18.52 19.08 -18.38
CA TYR A 11 19.41 18.22 -17.59
C TYR A 11 18.86 17.95 -16.19
N ARG A 12 18.29 18.98 -15.54
CA ARG A 12 17.66 18.82 -14.22
C ARG A 12 16.50 17.84 -14.27
N ILE A 13 15.63 17.93 -15.28
CA ILE A 13 14.51 17.00 -15.46
C ILE A 13 15.02 15.59 -15.72
N MET A 14 16.02 15.41 -16.60
CA MET A 14 16.61 14.08 -16.87
C MET A 14 17.23 13.46 -15.60
N ILE A 15 17.99 14.23 -14.82
CA ILE A 15 18.59 13.77 -13.57
C ILE A 15 17.49 13.37 -12.57
N ALA A 16 16.44 14.18 -12.44
CA ALA A 16 15.31 13.86 -11.57
C ALA A 16 14.57 12.58 -12.01
N LEU A 17 14.43 12.35 -13.31
CA LEU A 17 13.81 11.15 -13.88
C LEU A 17 14.66 9.91 -13.60
N VAL A 18 15.98 9.99 -13.79
CA VAL A 18 16.91 8.89 -13.47
C VAL A 18 16.90 8.60 -11.97
N ALA A 19 16.93 9.64 -11.14
CA ALA A 19 16.81 9.49 -9.69
C ALA A 19 15.49 8.83 -9.31
N PHE A 20 14.37 9.24 -9.90
CA PHE A 20 13.06 8.63 -9.68
C PHE A 20 13.06 7.13 -10.03
N VAL A 21 13.61 6.75 -11.18
CA VAL A 21 13.70 5.34 -11.60
C VAL A 21 14.57 4.53 -10.64
N LEU A 22 15.73 5.06 -10.22
CA LEU A 22 16.62 4.40 -9.26
C LEU A 22 15.95 4.21 -7.89
N LEU A 23 15.24 5.23 -7.41
CA LEU A 23 14.55 5.21 -6.12
C LEU A 23 13.36 4.23 -6.17
N PHE A 24 12.63 4.22 -7.28
CA PHE A 24 11.57 3.23 -7.55
C PHE A 24 12.12 1.79 -7.56
N LEU A 25 13.24 1.55 -8.25
CA LEU A 25 13.92 0.25 -8.27
C LEU A 25 14.37 -0.18 -6.88
N THR A 26 14.96 0.73 -6.12
CA THR A 26 15.41 0.47 -4.74
C THR A 26 14.24 0.03 -3.87
N ILE A 27 13.12 0.73 -3.93
CA ILE A 27 11.92 0.38 -3.18
C ILE A 27 11.29 -0.91 -3.69
N TYR A 28 11.26 -1.15 -4.99
CA TYR A 28 10.82 -2.42 -5.55
C TYR A 28 11.65 -3.58 -4.98
N ILE A 29 12.96 -3.42 -4.87
CA ILE A 29 13.85 -4.42 -4.26
C ILE A 29 13.58 -4.56 -2.76
N VAL A 30 13.42 -3.45 -2.02
CA VAL A 30 13.12 -3.46 -0.57
C VAL A 30 11.79 -4.14 -0.28
N SER A 31 10.73 -3.79 -1.03
CA SER A 31 9.41 -4.42 -0.89
C SER A 31 9.46 -5.92 -1.22
N ARG A 32 10.20 -6.31 -2.26
CA ARG A 32 10.48 -7.72 -2.58
C ARG A 32 11.27 -8.43 -1.46
N TYR A 33 12.18 -7.73 -0.81
CA TYR A 33 12.98 -8.28 0.30
C TYR A 33 12.16 -8.45 1.58
N ILE A 34 11.38 -7.43 1.95
CA ILE A 34 10.42 -7.48 3.06
C ILE A 34 9.44 -8.64 2.83
N PHE A 35 8.93 -8.80 1.62
CA PHE A 35 8.07 -9.92 1.25
C PHE A 35 8.76 -11.28 1.44
N LYS A 36 10.01 -11.44 0.99
CA LYS A 36 10.78 -12.68 1.23
C LYS A 36 10.96 -12.96 2.73
N ARG A 37 11.21 -11.92 3.54
CA ARG A 37 11.35 -12.03 5.00
C ARG A 37 10.03 -12.42 5.65
N LEU A 38 8.92 -11.78 5.28
CA LEU A 38 7.58 -12.13 5.78
C LEU A 38 7.22 -13.57 5.39
N LYS A 39 7.42 -13.97 4.13
CA LYS A 39 7.18 -15.36 3.69
C LYS A 39 7.95 -16.38 4.56
N LYS A 40 9.18 -16.05 4.95
CA LYS A 40 10.02 -16.92 5.80
C LYS A 40 9.53 -17.01 7.24
N HIS A 41 8.88 -15.96 7.76
CA HIS A 41 8.27 -15.95 9.10
C HIS A 41 6.87 -16.58 9.11
N VAL A 42 6.09 -16.43 8.03
CA VAL A 42 4.70 -16.90 7.95
C VAL A 42 4.60 -18.36 7.49
N ALA A 43 5.59 -18.89 6.76
CA ALA A 43 5.66 -20.32 6.40
C ALA A 43 5.72 -21.29 7.59
N LYS A 44 5.85 -20.80 8.82
CA LYS A 44 5.74 -21.61 10.04
C LYS A 44 4.28 -21.82 10.50
N THR A 45 3.30 -21.17 9.87
CA THR A 45 1.88 -21.24 10.25
C THR A 45 1.04 -21.71 9.06
N PRO A 46 0.55 -22.97 9.05
CA PRO A 46 -0.34 -23.44 7.99
C PRO A 46 -1.73 -22.81 8.16
N GLY A 47 -2.02 -21.75 7.41
CA GLY A 47 -3.35 -21.11 7.44
C GLY A 47 -3.56 -20.05 6.37
N LYS A 48 -4.82 -19.80 5.98
CA LYS A 48 -5.24 -18.85 4.92
C LYS A 48 -4.79 -17.38 5.12
N LEU A 49 -4.16 -17.07 6.25
CA LEU A 49 -3.49 -15.80 6.47
C LEU A 49 -2.26 -15.62 5.57
N ASP A 50 -1.62 -16.71 5.15
CA ASP A 50 -0.44 -16.69 4.28
C ASP A 50 -0.79 -16.09 2.90
N ASP A 51 -1.83 -16.60 2.24
CA ASP A 51 -2.35 -16.04 0.98
C ASP A 51 -2.82 -14.59 1.13
N PHE A 52 -3.39 -14.24 2.30
CA PHE A 52 -3.86 -12.87 2.54
C PHE A 52 -2.73 -11.85 2.69
N ILE A 53 -1.68 -12.18 3.46
CA ILE A 53 -0.50 -11.32 3.60
C ILE A 53 0.21 -11.16 2.25
N LEU A 54 0.27 -12.25 1.48
CA LEU A 54 0.79 -12.26 0.13
C LEU A 54 0.01 -11.29 -0.79
N GLU A 55 -1.31 -11.28 -0.72
CA GLU A 55 -2.17 -10.43 -1.56
C GLU A 55 -2.17 -8.95 -1.09
N LEU A 56 -2.13 -8.72 0.23
CA LEU A 56 -2.15 -7.41 0.86
C LEU A 56 -0.86 -6.60 0.64
N PHE A 57 0.30 -7.27 0.57
CA PHE A 57 1.58 -6.58 0.42
C PHE A 57 2.07 -6.46 -1.03
N ARG A 58 1.64 -7.32 -1.95
CA ARG A 58 2.30 -7.45 -3.26
C ARG A 58 1.92 -6.34 -4.24
N ILE A 59 0.67 -5.90 -4.25
CA ILE A 59 0.14 -4.91 -5.22
C ILE A 59 -0.13 -3.56 -4.54
N PRO A 60 -0.81 -3.50 -3.38
CA PRO A 60 -1.20 -2.22 -2.77
C PRO A 60 -0.01 -1.41 -2.26
N ALA A 61 0.95 -2.06 -1.60
CA ALA A 61 2.11 -1.37 -1.04
C ALA A 61 2.99 -0.77 -2.14
N LEU A 62 3.15 -1.48 -3.26
CA LEU A 62 3.88 -1.00 -4.44
C LEU A 62 3.20 0.23 -5.06
N TRP A 63 1.87 0.22 -5.13
CA TRP A 63 1.07 1.38 -5.55
C TRP A 63 1.25 2.57 -4.61
N LEU A 64 1.15 2.37 -3.30
CA LEU A 64 1.28 3.45 -2.32
C LEU A 64 2.65 4.11 -2.46
N VAL A 65 3.71 3.30 -2.56
CA VAL A 65 5.05 3.87 -2.67
C VAL A 65 5.25 4.58 -4.01
N PHE A 66 4.74 4.03 -5.11
CA PHE A 66 4.77 4.72 -6.42
C PHE A 66 4.17 6.13 -6.34
N TRP A 67 2.96 6.27 -5.79
CA TRP A 67 2.30 7.56 -5.66
C TRP A 67 3.03 8.51 -4.70
N LEU A 68 3.64 7.97 -3.64
CA LEU A 68 4.47 8.75 -2.72
C LEU A 68 5.71 9.33 -3.42
N LEU A 69 6.43 8.53 -4.22
CA LEU A 69 7.53 9.04 -5.03
C LEU A 69 7.04 10.06 -6.05
N PHE A 70 5.91 9.78 -6.71
CA PHE A 70 5.35 10.69 -7.71
C PHE A 70 5.02 12.04 -7.08
N LYS A 71 4.60 12.05 -5.80
CA LYS A 71 4.36 13.29 -5.04
C LYS A 71 5.64 14.09 -4.86
N VAL A 72 6.69 13.43 -4.37
CA VAL A 72 8.01 14.06 -4.17
C VAL A 72 8.57 14.56 -5.51
N PHE A 73 8.45 13.78 -6.58
CA PHE A 73 8.90 14.17 -7.90
C PHE A 73 8.12 15.38 -8.44
N SER A 74 6.79 15.39 -8.28
CA SER A 74 5.94 16.51 -8.68
C SER A 74 6.37 17.81 -7.99
N ILE A 75 6.61 17.77 -6.68
CA ILE A 75 7.06 18.93 -5.91
C ILE A 75 8.45 19.41 -6.34
N VAL A 76 9.39 18.51 -6.60
CA VAL A 76 10.79 18.91 -6.92
C VAL A 76 10.97 19.34 -8.38
N SER A 77 10.22 18.73 -9.30
CA SER A 77 10.46 18.86 -10.75
C SER A 77 9.38 19.65 -11.47
N LEU A 78 8.13 19.60 -11.01
CA LEU A 78 6.99 20.21 -11.72
C LEU A 78 6.57 21.56 -11.17
N ASP A 79 7.13 22.02 -10.04
CA ASP A 79 6.71 23.25 -9.35
C ASP A 79 6.72 24.52 -10.24
N LYS A 80 7.61 24.57 -11.24
CA LYS A 80 7.71 25.69 -12.20
C LYS A 80 6.57 25.73 -13.25
N PHE A 81 5.74 24.69 -13.36
CA PHE A 81 4.71 24.60 -14.39
C PHE A 81 3.32 24.94 -13.85
N SER A 82 2.52 25.70 -14.60
CA SER A 82 1.18 26.14 -14.19
C SER A 82 0.18 25.01 -13.88
N PHE A 83 0.44 23.79 -14.34
CA PHE A 83 -0.39 22.61 -14.11
C PHE A 83 0.06 21.77 -12.88
N SER A 84 1.12 22.16 -12.19
CA SER A 84 1.71 21.42 -11.05
C SER A 84 0.71 21.18 -9.91
N GLY A 85 -0.11 22.18 -9.60
CA GLY A 85 -1.16 22.10 -8.59
C GLY A 85 -2.22 21.04 -8.93
N ALA A 86 -2.65 21.00 -10.19
CA ALA A 86 -3.64 20.01 -10.64
C ALA A 86 -3.09 18.57 -10.57
N ILE A 87 -1.84 18.36 -11.02
CA ILE A 87 -1.20 17.04 -10.95
C ILE A 87 -1.02 16.58 -9.51
N THR A 88 -0.61 17.48 -8.62
CA THR A 88 -0.42 17.16 -7.20
C THR A 88 -1.74 16.82 -6.53
N HIS A 89 -2.83 17.54 -6.85
CA HIS A 89 -4.17 17.20 -6.36
C HIS A 89 -4.66 15.84 -6.85
N VAL A 90 -4.46 15.51 -8.13
CA VAL A 90 -4.82 14.19 -8.68
C VAL A 90 -4.06 13.09 -7.95
N ASN A 91 -2.75 13.26 -7.76
CA ASN A 91 -1.93 12.30 -7.03
C ASN A 91 -2.43 12.11 -5.57
N ASP A 92 -2.80 13.19 -4.89
CA ASP A 92 -3.31 13.11 -3.52
C ASP A 92 -4.60 12.29 -3.43
N ILE A 93 -5.51 12.45 -4.40
CA ILE A 93 -6.72 11.62 -4.50
C ILE A 93 -6.34 10.14 -4.67
N PHE A 94 -5.42 9.83 -5.58
CA PHE A 94 -4.94 8.46 -5.78
C PHE A 94 -4.27 7.87 -4.54
N LEU A 95 -3.50 8.67 -3.79
CA LEU A 95 -2.92 8.28 -2.51
C LEU A 95 -4.01 7.91 -1.50
N ILE A 96 -5.01 8.78 -1.32
CA ILE A 96 -6.12 8.54 -0.39
C ILE A 96 -6.87 7.26 -0.76
N ILE A 97 -7.19 7.07 -2.04
CA ILE A 97 -7.87 5.85 -2.53
C ILE A 97 -7.03 4.61 -2.24
N THR A 98 -5.72 4.67 -2.51
CA THR A 98 -4.80 3.55 -2.27
C THR A 98 -4.72 3.20 -0.78
N VAL A 99 -4.63 4.22 0.08
CA VAL A 99 -4.60 4.03 1.54
C VAL A 99 -5.94 3.45 2.04
N ALA A 100 -7.07 3.98 1.59
CA ALA A 100 -8.39 3.47 1.95
C ALA A 100 -8.59 2.01 1.51
N TRP A 101 -8.08 1.66 0.33
CA TRP A 101 -8.12 0.30 -0.19
C TRP A 101 -7.26 -0.66 0.65
N ILE A 102 -6.05 -0.25 1.03
CA ILE A 102 -5.16 -1.00 1.93
C ILE A 102 -5.84 -1.21 3.28
N LEU A 103 -6.39 -0.15 3.86
CA LEU A 103 -7.04 -0.20 5.16
C LEU A 103 -8.25 -1.17 5.14
N SER A 104 -9.03 -1.13 4.06
CA SER A 104 -10.17 -2.06 3.87
C SER A 104 -9.73 -3.51 3.84
N LYS A 105 -8.60 -3.81 3.17
CA LYS A 105 -8.02 -5.16 3.18
C LYS A 105 -7.46 -5.49 4.57
N PHE A 106 -6.85 -4.54 5.29
CA PHE A 106 -6.35 -4.75 6.65
C PHE A 106 -7.49 -5.10 7.63
N ILE A 107 -8.64 -4.41 7.55
CA ILE A 107 -9.82 -4.71 8.36
C ILE A 107 -10.31 -6.14 8.09
N LYS A 108 -10.39 -6.56 6.81
CA LYS A 108 -10.74 -7.95 6.43
C LYS A 108 -9.74 -8.97 6.98
N ALA A 109 -8.46 -8.63 7.03
CA ALA A 109 -7.44 -9.46 7.65
C ALA A 109 -7.68 -9.62 9.15
N GLY A 110 -7.93 -8.49 9.83
CA GLY A 110 -8.18 -8.44 11.27
C GLY A 110 -9.43 -9.23 11.65
N THR A 111 -10.52 -9.12 10.89
CA THR A 111 -11.73 -9.91 11.13
C THR A 111 -11.52 -11.40 10.88
N TYR A 112 -10.78 -11.78 9.83
CA TYR A 112 -10.42 -13.18 9.59
C TYR A 112 -9.54 -13.75 10.72
N TYR A 113 -8.54 -12.98 11.17
CA TYR A 113 -7.68 -13.37 12.29
C TYR A 113 -8.49 -13.53 13.58
N LEU A 114 -9.40 -12.60 13.86
CA LEU A 114 -10.26 -12.64 15.05
C LEU A 114 -11.22 -13.84 14.99
N GLN A 115 -11.82 -14.13 13.83
CA GLN A 115 -12.66 -15.31 13.62
C GLN A 115 -11.89 -16.62 13.79
N ASN A 116 -10.65 -16.68 13.29
CA ASN A 116 -9.80 -17.86 13.44
C ASN A 116 -9.33 -18.07 14.88
N LYS A 117 -9.09 -16.97 15.63
CA LYS A 117 -8.73 -17.01 17.05
C LYS A 117 -9.93 -17.35 17.96
N LEU A 118 -11.15 -17.06 17.52
CA LEU A 118 -12.40 -17.31 18.28
C LEU A 118 -12.97 -18.73 18.13
N ASP A 119 -12.25 -19.64 17.46
CA ASP A 119 -12.51 -21.08 17.39
C ASP A 119 -14.00 -21.47 17.28
N ILE A 120 -14.57 -21.23 16.09
CA ILE A 120 -15.95 -21.60 15.73
C ILE A 120 -16.08 -23.12 15.49
N ASN A 121 -14.96 -23.86 15.45
CA ASN A 121 -14.90 -25.30 15.18
C ASN A 121 -14.56 -26.16 16.41
N GLN A 122 -14.26 -25.55 17.56
CA GLN A 122 -14.25 -26.30 18.81
C GLN A 122 -15.67 -26.78 19.10
N LYS A 123 -15.82 -28.10 19.24
CA LYS A 123 -17.09 -28.82 19.37
C LYS A 123 -17.91 -28.39 20.60
N ASP A 124 -17.34 -27.58 21.49
CA ASP A 124 -18.00 -27.10 22.71
C ASP A 124 -17.58 -25.66 23.09
N ASN A 125 -17.91 -24.67 22.24
CA ASN A 125 -17.79 -23.26 22.61
C ASN A 125 -19.14 -22.53 22.50
N LEU A 126 -20.02 -22.83 23.47
CA LEU A 126 -21.33 -22.19 23.66
C LEU A 126 -21.24 -20.66 23.72
N ASN A 127 -20.14 -20.11 24.27
CA ASN A 127 -19.93 -18.67 24.37
C ASN A 127 -19.71 -18.01 23.00
N ALA A 128 -18.99 -18.66 22.09
CA ALA A 128 -18.78 -18.15 20.74
C ALA A 128 -20.11 -18.07 19.94
N ARG A 129 -20.97 -19.09 20.06
CA ARG A 129 -22.29 -19.10 19.41
C ARG A 129 -23.21 -18.02 19.98
N LYS A 130 -23.19 -17.81 21.30
CA LYS A 130 -24.01 -16.80 21.98
C LYS A 130 -23.63 -15.37 21.55
N SER A 131 -22.33 -15.10 21.46
CA SER A 131 -21.80 -13.81 20.96
C SER A 131 -22.16 -13.57 19.49
N LEU A 132 -22.07 -14.61 18.65
CA LEU A 132 -22.38 -14.51 17.22
C LEU A 132 -23.87 -14.25 16.96
N THR A 133 -24.76 -14.83 17.77
CA THR A 133 -26.19 -14.52 17.73
C THR A 133 -26.48 -13.08 18.15
N GLN A 134 -25.82 -12.58 19.21
CA GLN A 134 -26.02 -11.19 19.64
C GLN A 134 -25.59 -10.20 18.56
N ILE A 135 -24.43 -10.42 17.93
CA ILE A 135 -23.95 -9.56 16.82
C ILE A 135 -24.95 -9.57 15.65
N LYS A 136 -25.55 -10.72 15.33
CA LYS A 136 -26.57 -10.83 14.28
C LYS A 136 -27.87 -10.09 14.59
N VAL A 137 -28.30 -10.06 15.86
CA VAL A 137 -29.50 -9.32 16.28
C VAL A 137 -29.29 -7.81 16.18
N PHE A 138 -28.07 -7.32 16.46
CA PHE A 138 -27.74 -5.89 16.30
C PHE A 138 -27.51 -5.45 14.84
N GLN A 139 -27.37 -6.40 13.91
CA GLN A 139 -27.22 -6.14 12.48
C GLN A 139 -28.53 -6.26 11.68
N GLY A 140 -29.66 -6.54 12.36
CA GLY A 140 -31.01 -6.54 11.79
C GLY A 140 -31.65 -5.17 11.85
#